data_AF-A0A950D1X6-F1
#
_entry.id   AF-A0A950D1X6-F1
#
_cell.length_a   1.000
_cell.length_b   1.000
_cell.length_c   1.000
_cell.angle_alpha   90.00
_cell.angle_beta   90.00
_cell.angle_gamma   90.00
#
_symmetry.space_group_name_H-M   'P 1'
#
loop_
_entity.id
_entity.type
_entity.pdbx_description
1 polymer ?
#
loop_
_entity_poly.entity_id
_entity_poly.type
_entity_poly.pdbx_seq_one_letter_code
_entity_poly.pdbx_strand_id
1 'polypeptide(L)'
;MDPVSDPPPSGPALDPPLGRRSFLGWLTYGLGAVAAAAVGIPVIGYLFGARKAPVKWLSVGRVTDFPQGQTRLVTFDNPISQPWDGMVAHTGVFVRYEGRDEREADETKAH
;
A
#
# COMPACT_ATOMS: atom_id res chain seq x y z
N MET A 1 12.54 59.31 -65.03
CA MET A 1 12.17 57.91 -65.34
C MET A 1 12.91 57.04 -64.35
N ASP A 2 12.28 56.69 -63.23
CA ASP A 2 12.81 55.68 -62.31
C ASP A 2 12.34 54.30 -62.78
N PRO A 3 13.21 53.29 -62.89
CA PRO A 3 12.79 51.95 -63.25
C PRO A 3 12.04 51.29 -62.08
N VAL A 4 10.80 50.88 -62.32
CA VAL A 4 10.05 49.94 -61.48
C VAL A 4 10.83 48.62 -61.45
N SER A 5 11.36 48.27 -60.28
CA SER A 5 11.90 46.94 -60.00
C SER A 5 10.76 46.07 -59.48
N ASP A 6 10.33 45.10 -60.29
CA ASP A 6 9.34 44.09 -59.88
C ASP A 6 9.84 43.27 -58.67
N PRO A 7 8.94 42.85 -57.75
CA PRO A 7 9.31 41.94 -56.67
C PRO A 7 9.64 40.53 -57.22
N PRO A 8 10.58 39.80 -56.60
CA PRO A 8 10.99 38.48 -57.08
C PRO A 8 9.85 37.45 -56.98
N PRO A 9 9.80 36.46 -57.89
CA PRO A 9 8.76 35.43 -57.87
C PRO A 9 8.84 34.62 -56.57
N SER A 10 7.72 34.56 -55.86
CA SER A 10 7.57 33.73 -54.66
C SER A 10 7.57 32.25 -55.07
N GLY A 11 8.72 31.59 -54.95
CA GLY A 11 8.80 30.13 -55.10
C GLY A 11 7.93 29.42 -54.06
N PRO A 12 7.53 28.16 -54.29
CA PRO A 12 6.68 27.43 -53.36
C PRO A 12 7.36 27.33 -51.99
N ALA A 13 6.65 27.74 -50.94
CA ALA A 13 7.09 27.53 -49.57
C ALA A 13 7.24 26.03 -49.34
N LEU A 14 8.48 25.55 -49.27
CA LEU A 14 8.77 24.19 -48.87
C LEU A 14 8.29 24.03 -47.43
N ASP A 15 7.21 23.28 -47.22
CA ASP A 15 6.75 22.92 -45.89
C ASP A 15 7.92 22.29 -45.11
N PRO A 16 8.29 22.83 -43.93
CA PRO A 16 9.40 22.29 -43.18
C PRO A 16 9.09 20.83 -42.79
N PRO A 17 10.03 19.89 -42.95
CA PRO A 17 9.75 18.47 -42.80
C PRO A 17 9.27 18.17 -41.37
N LEU A 18 7.97 17.87 -41.27
CA LEU A 18 7.23 17.59 -40.04
C LEU A 18 7.73 16.35 -39.25
N GLY A 19 8.79 15.67 -39.70
CA GLY A 19 9.25 14.40 -39.13
C GLY A 19 10.18 14.50 -37.92
N ARG A 20 11.20 15.36 -37.96
CA ARG A 20 12.27 15.37 -36.92
C ARG A 20 11.81 15.98 -35.60
N ARG A 21 11.11 17.12 -35.65
CA ARG A 21 10.56 17.82 -34.48
C ARG A 21 9.49 16.98 -33.76
N SER A 22 8.63 16.32 -34.54
CA SER A 22 7.57 15.47 -34.01
C SER A 22 8.14 14.19 -33.40
N PHE A 23 9.17 13.60 -34.03
CA PHE A 23 9.89 12.45 -33.47
C PHE A 23 10.51 12.76 -32.11
N LEU A 24 11.24 13.87 -32.00
CA LEU A 24 11.83 14.30 -30.73
C LEU A 24 10.76 14.56 -29.66
N GLY A 25 9.64 15.19 -30.04
CA GLY A 25 8.50 15.39 -29.14
C GLY A 25 7.94 14.06 -28.60
N TRP A 26 7.66 13.10 -29.48
CA TRP A 26 7.19 11.77 -29.08
C TRP A 26 8.19 11.02 -28.21
N LEU A 27 9.48 11.14 -28.51
CA LEU A 27 10.55 10.53 -27.70
C LEU A 27 10.57 11.14 -26.29
N THR A 28 10.47 12.47 -26.16
CA THR A 28 10.41 13.14 -24.86
C THR A 28 9.18 12.73 -24.06
N TYR A 29 8.00 12.66 -24.70
CA TYR A 29 6.79 12.19 -24.03
C TYR A 29 6.91 10.73 -23.59
N GLY A 30 7.47 9.86 -24.43
CA GLY A 30 7.71 8.45 -24.09
C GLY A 30 8.63 8.32 -22.88
N LEU A 31 9.76 9.02 -22.89
CA LEU A 31 10.73 8.98 -21.80
C LEU A 31 10.15 9.56 -20.50
N GLY A 32 9.37 10.65 -20.61
CA GLY A 32 8.65 11.25 -19.48
C GLY A 32 7.60 10.32 -18.90
N ALA A 33 6.83 9.62 -19.73
CA ALA A 33 5.86 8.62 -19.29
C ALA A 33 6.53 7.44 -18.58
N VAL A 34 7.67 6.97 -19.09
CA VAL A 34 8.46 5.92 -18.44
C VAL A 34 8.97 6.37 -17.07
N ALA A 35 9.53 7.58 -16.98
CA ALA A 35 9.98 8.14 -15.71
C ALA A 35 8.82 8.32 -14.71
N ALA A 36 7.69 8.82 -15.17
CA ALA A 36 6.48 8.97 -14.36
C ALA A 36 5.94 7.61 -13.87
N ALA A 37 5.96 6.58 -14.71
CA ALA A 37 5.57 5.23 -14.32
C ALA A 37 6.54 4.61 -13.29
N ALA A 38 7.85 4.80 -13.49
CA ALA A 38 8.87 4.27 -12.59
C ALA A 38 8.72 4.78 -11.14
N VAL A 39 8.27 6.02 -10.97
CA VAL A 39 8.01 6.63 -9.65
C VAL A 39 6.55 6.44 -9.22
N GLY A 40 5.59 6.59 -10.14
CA GLY A 40 4.17 6.57 -9.85
C GLY A 40 3.65 5.18 -9.46
N ILE A 41 4.12 4.13 -10.13
CA ILE A 41 3.70 2.74 -9.84
C ILE A 41 4.02 2.34 -8.39
N PRO A 42 5.25 2.50 -7.85
CA PRO A 42 5.52 2.12 -6.46
C PRO A 42 4.75 2.98 -5.45
N VAL A 43 4.51 4.26 -5.74
CA VAL A 43 3.71 5.13 -4.84
C VAL A 43 2.27 4.66 -4.77
N ILE A 44 1.62 4.46 -5.93
CA ILE A 44 0.25 3.92 -6.00
C ILE A 44 0.21 2.51 -5.38
N GLY A 45 1.17 1.67 -5.74
CA GLY A 45 1.31 0.32 -5.21
C GLY A 45 1.47 0.29 -3.68
N TYR A 46 2.17 1.26 -3.09
CA TYR A 46 2.28 1.36 -1.64
C TYR A 46 0.96 1.76 -0.99
N LEU A 47 0.25 2.74 -1.56
CA LEU A 47 -1.04 3.20 -1.03
C LEU A 47 -2.12 2.11 -1.05
N PHE A 48 -2.18 1.31 -2.11
CA PHE A 48 -3.20 0.26 -2.27
C PHE A 48 -2.71 -1.14 -1.89
N GLY A 49 -1.40 -1.36 -1.82
CA GLY A 49 -0.78 -2.67 -1.60
C GLY A 49 -0.58 -3.05 -0.14
N ALA A 50 -1.02 -2.22 0.81
CA ALA A 50 -1.02 -2.55 2.23
C ALA A 50 -2.00 -3.71 2.49
N ARG A 51 -1.52 -4.94 2.29
CA ARG A 51 -2.26 -6.15 2.63
C ARG A 51 -2.41 -6.19 4.15
N LYS A 52 -3.62 -6.48 4.62
CA LYS A 52 -3.87 -6.75 6.04
C LYS A 52 -2.99 -7.93 6.45
N ALA A 53 -2.23 -7.78 7.53
CA ALA A 53 -1.45 -8.87 8.08
C ALA A 53 -2.37 -10.06 8.39
N PRO A 54 -1.93 -11.30 8.14
CA PRO A 54 -2.74 -12.48 8.48
C PRO A 54 -3.00 -12.50 9.99
N VAL A 55 -4.26 -12.73 10.37
CA VAL A 55 -4.63 -12.89 11.78
C VAL A 55 -4.05 -14.20 12.28
N LYS A 56 -3.09 -14.13 13.20
CA LYS A 56 -2.51 -15.29 13.86
C LYS A 56 -3.13 -15.42 15.25
N TRP A 57 -3.91 -16.48 15.43
CA TRP A 57 -4.43 -16.84 16.74
C TRP A 57 -3.29 -17.33 17.63
N LEU A 58 -3.17 -16.74 18.82
CA LEU A 58 -2.18 -17.13 19.80
C LEU A 58 -2.89 -17.63 21.05
N SER A 59 -2.46 -18.79 21.54
CA SER A 59 -2.95 -19.33 22.81
C SER A 59 -2.28 -18.60 23.96
N VAL A 60 -3.08 -17.97 24.83
CA VAL A 60 -2.60 -17.21 26.00
C VAL A 60 -2.53 -18.11 27.25
N GLY A 61 -3.14 -19.30 27.23
CA GLY A 61 -3.18 -20.24 28.34
C GLY A 61 -4.47 -21.07 28.33
N ARG A 62 -4.61 -22.00 29.28
CA ARG A 62 -5.84 -22.76 29.47
C ARG A 62 -6.81 -21.96 30.32
N VAL A 63 -8.11 -22.17 30.15
CA VAL A 63 -9.15 -21.52 30.97
C VAL A 63 -8.94 -21.81 32.48
N THR A 64 -8.41 -22.99 32.82
CA THR A 64 -8.07 -23.37 34.21
C THR A 64 -7.01 -22.49 34.86
N ASP A 65 -6.20 -21.79 34.06
CA ASP A 65 -5.14 -20.90 34.54
C ASP A 65 -5.72 -19.52 34.95
N PHE A 66 -7.01 -19.28 34.68
CA PHE A 66 -7.74 -18.04 34.96
C PHE A 66 -8.96 -18.31 35.86
N PRO A 67 -8.83 -18.11 37.18
CA PRO A 67 -9.97 -18.21 38.10
C PRO A 67 -11.06 -17.19 37.74
N GLN A 68 -12.32 -17.59 37.92
CA GLN A 68 -13.47 -16.74 37.62
C GLN A 68 -13.44 -15.45 38.45
N GLY A 69 -13.71 -14.31 37.81
CA GLY A 69 -13.73 -12.98 38.43
C GLY A 69 -12.35 -12.40 38.74
N GLN A 70 -11.26 -13.12 38.44
CA GLN A 70 -9.89 -12.64 38.65
C GLN A 70 -9.26 -12.17 37.33
N THR A 71 -8.74 -10.95 37.32
CA THR A 71 -7.91 -10.44 36.22
C THR A 71 -6.47 -10.88 36.44
N ARG A 72 -5.85 -11.50 35.43
CA ARG A 72 -4.43 -11.87 35.44
C ARG A 72 -3.71 -11.22 34.27
N LEU A 73 -2.49 -10.75 34.53
CA LEU A 73 -1.57 -10.32 33.49
C LEU A 73 -0.86 -11.55 32.93
N VAL A 74 -0.91 -11.71 31.62
CA VAL A 74 -0.17 -12.73 30.89
C VAL A 74 0.75 -12.06 29.90
N THR A 75 1.98 -12.56 29.80
CA THR A 75 2.95 -12.09 28.83
C THR A 75 3.16 -13.16 27.77
N PHE A 76 3.17 -12.76 26.51
CA PHE A 76 3.47 -13.64 25.38
C PHE A 76 4.45 -12.98 24.41
N ASP A 77 5.11 -13.80 23.60
CA ASP A 77 6.01 -13.31 22.55
C ASP A 77 5.21 -12.85 21.34
N ASN A 78 5.38 -11.57 20.98
CA ASN A 78 4.73 -10.97 19.84
C ASN A 78 5.11 -11.75 18.56
N PRO A 79 4.15 -12.32 17.82
CA PRO A 79 4.44 -13.13 16.65
C PRO A 79 5.09 -12.37 15.48
N ILE A 80 5.04 -11.04 15.49
CA ILE A 80 5.70 -10.19 14.50
C ILE A 80 7.01 -9.57 15.03
N SER A 81 7.49 -10.04 16.19
CA SER A 81 8.72 -9.54 16.79
C SER A 81 9.94 -9.77 15.89
N GLN A 82 10.88 -8.84 15.96
CA GLN A 82 12.15 -8.85 15.24
C GLN A 82 13.32 -9.09 16.21
N PRO A 83 14.49 -9.55 15.72
CA PRO A 83 15.66 -9.81 16.58
C PRO A 83 16.12 -8.60 17.40
N TRP A 84 15.81 -7.38 16.94
CA TRP A 84 16.17 -6.12 17.61
C TRP A 84 15.10 -5.60 18.57
N ASP A 85 13.95 -6.27 18.70
CA ASP A 85 12.85 -5.80 19.55
C ASP A 85 13.14 -5.99 21.06
N GLY A 86 14.08 -6.88 21.42
CA GLY A 86 14.50 -7.07 22.82
C GLY A 86 13.31 -7.23 23.77
N MET A 87 13.25 -6.41 24.83
CA MET A 87 12.18 -6.47 25.83
C MET A 87 10.79 -6.13 25.28
N VAL A 88 10.67 -5.35 24.19
CA VAL A 88 9.35 -5.00 23.63
C VAL A 88 8.74 -6.12 22.79
N ALA A 89 9.50 -7.20 22.52
CA ALA A 89 8.95 -8.42 21.94
C ALA A 89 7.92 -9.09 22.86
N HIS A 90 8.02 -8.88 24.18
CA HIS A 90 7.13 -9.45 25.17
C HIS A 90 5.91 -8.55 25.39
N THR A 91 4.75 -8.97 24.89
CA THR A 91 3.49 -8.24 25.02
C THR A 91 2.71 -8.72 26.23
N GLY A 92 2.34 -7.80 27.11
CA GLY A 92 1.47 -8.06 28.27
C GLY A 92 0.00 -7.83 27.93
N VAL A 93 -0.87 -8.78 28.27
CA VAL A 93 -2.33 -8.68 28.14
C VAL A 93 -3.03 -9.06 29.44
N PHE A 94 -4.08 -8.32 29.79
CA PHE A 94 -4.92 -8.65 30.93
C PHE A 94 -6.07 -9.55 30.49
N VAL A 95 -6.15 -10.72 31.10
CA VAL A 95 -7.19 -11.72 30.84
C VAL A 95 -8.04 -11.88 32.10
N ARG A 96 -9.36 -11.84 31.94
CA ARG A 96 -10.32 -12.13 33.00
C ARG A 96 -11.32 -13.15 32.51
N TYR A 97 -11.52 -14.19 33.29
CA TYR A 97 -12.55 -15.19 33.03
C TYR A 97 -13.83 -14.80 33.78
N GLU A 98 -14.93 -14.55 33.08
CA GLU A 98 -16.21 -14.17 33.70
C GLU A 98 -17.10 -15.38 34.05
N GLY A 99 -16.74 -16.59 33.60
CA GLY A 99 -17.58 -17.78 33.71
C GLY A 99 -18.11 -18.23 32.35
N ARG A 100 -18.93 -19.28 32.33
CA ARG A 100 -19.66 -19.65 31.11
C ARG A 100 -20.83 -18.70 30.91
N ASP A 101 -21.03 -18.27 29.67
CA ASP A 101 -22.24 -17.53 29.31
C ASP A 101 -23.43 -18.49 29.30
N GLU A 102 -24.45 -18.18 30.12
CA GLU A 102 -25.65 -19.00 30.25
C GLU A 102 -26.48 -19.01 28.97
N ARG A 103 -26.35 -17.98 28.10
CA ARG A 103 -27.06 -17.91 26.82
C ARG A 103 -26.57 -18.92 25.79
N GLU A 104 -25.29 -19.24 25.80
CA GLU A 104 -24.67 -20.24 24.90
C GLU A 104 -24.90 -21.68 25.42
N ALA A 105 -25.04 -21.82 26.75
CA ALA A 105 -25.34 -23.10 27.40
C ALA A 105 -26.77 -23.60 27.13
N ASP A 106 -27.72 -22.68 26.85
CA ASP A 106 -29.11 -23.02 26.54
C ASP A 106 -29.26 -23.50 25.08
N GLU A 107 -28.54 -22.92 24.12
CA GLU A 107 -28.53 -23.37 22.72
C GLU A 107 -27.89 -24.76 22.55
N THR A 108 -26.86 -25.09 23.32
CA THR A 108 -26.19 -26.41 23.25
C THR A 108 -27.06 -27.54 23.82
N LYS A 109 -28.07 -27.22 24.65
CA LYS A 109 -29.03 -28.20 25.21
C LYS A 109 -30.27 -28.40 24.35
N ALA A 110 -30.49 -27.54 23.35
CA ALA A 110 -31.66 -27.59 22.47
C ALA A 110 -31.47 -28.51 21.23
N HIS A 111 -30.31 -29.17 21.11
CA HIS A 111 -29.97 -30.14 20.06
C HIS A 111 -29.78 -31.56 20.57
#